data_AF-A0A7L1KJ25-F1
#
_entry.id   AF-A0A7L1KJ25-F1
#
_cell.length_a   1.000
_cell.length_b   1.000
_cell.length_c   1.000
_cell.angle_alpha   90.00
_cell.angle_beta   90.00
_cell.angle_gamma   90.00
#
_symmetry.space_group_name_H-M   'P 1'
#
loop_
_entity.id
_entity.type
_entity.pdbx_description
1 polymer ?
#
loop_
_entity_poly.entity_id
_entity_poly.type
_entity_poly.pdbx_seq_one_letter_code
_entity_poly.pdbx_strand_id
1 'polypeptide(L)' 'MFDIKAWAEYIVEWAAKDPYGFLTSVIFALTPLFLMSAALSWKLAKIIEASEREQKKKQKHQE' A
#
# COMPACT_ATOMS: atom_id res chain seq x y z
N MET A 1 4.79 15.31 22.87
CA MET A 1 5.14 15.52 21.44
C MET A 1 6.05 14.35 21.09
N PHE A 2 5.72 13.52 20.10
CA PHE A 2 6.58 12.39 19.75
C PHE A 2 7.95 12.92 19.31
N ASP A 3 9.02 12.55 20.01
CA ASP A 3 10.38 12.92 19.65
C ASP A 3 10.83 12.13 18.42
N ILE A 4 10.46 12.65 17.24
CA ILE A 4 10.77 12.07 15.93
C ILE A 4 12.28 11.86 15.79
N LYS A 5 13.09 12.76 16.39
CA LYS A 5 14.55 12.65 16.37
C LYS A 5 15.03 11.41 17.12
N ALA A 6 14.59 11.21 18.37
CA ALA A 6 14.96 10.05 19.18
C ALA A 6 14.49 8.74 18.54
N TRP A 7 13.31 8.76 17.92
CA TRP A 7 12.79 7.61 17.17
C TRP A 7 13.66 7.31 15.92
N ALA A 8 14.04 8.32 15.15
CA ALA A 8 14.90 8.14 13.98
C ALA A 8 16.29 7.64 14.37
N GLU A 9 16.89 8.18 15.45
CA GLU A 9 18.17 7.72 15.98
C GLU A 9 18.12 6.24 16.39
N TYR A 10 17.04 5.81 17.05
CA TYR A 10 16.81 4.41 17.41
C TYR A 10 16.73 3.49 16.18
N ILE A 11 16.00 3.91 15.15
CA ILE A 11 15.87 3.13 13.90
C ILE A 11 17.21 3.02 13.17
N VAL A 12 17.98 4.12 13.12
CA VAL A 12 19.30 4.14 12.48
C VAL A 12 20.30 3.28 13.25
N GLU A 13 20.31 3.36 14.58
CA GLU A 13 21.16 2.50 15.42
C GLU A 13 20.83 1.02 15.23
N TRP A 14 19.53 0.69 15.17
CA TRP A 14 19.08 -0.68 14.92
C TRP A 14 19.52 -1.18 13.54
N ALA A 15 19.34 -0.37 12.49
CA ALA A 15 19.77 -0.71 11.14
C ALA A 15 21.30 -0.89 11.03
N ALA A 16 22.08 -0.13 11.81
CA ALA A 16 23.54 -0.25 11.85
C ALA A 16 24.02 -1.49 12.61
N LYS A 17 23.34 -1.86 13.69
CA LYS A 17 23.72 -3.00 14.54
C LYS A 17 23.32 -4.35 13.96
N ASP A 18 22.14 -4.43 13.35
CA ASP A 18 21.63 -5.66 12.76
C ASP A 18 20.85 -5.37 11.46
N PRO A 19 21.56 -5.19 10.33
CA PRO A 19 20.94 -4.77 9.07
C PRO A 19 19.98 -5.83 8.53
N TYR A 20 20.28 -7.12 8.71
CA TYR A 20 19.45 -8.21 8.21
C TYR A 20 18.16 -8.39 9.01
N GLY A 21 18.18 -8.30 10.35
CA GLY A 21 16.96 -8.36 11.15
C GLY A 21 16.12 -7.08 11.03
N PHE A 22 16.76 -5.92 10.84
CA PHE A 22 16.05 -4.69 10.45
C PHE A 22 15.28 -4.90 9.14
N LEU A 23 15.97 -5.28 8.07
CA LEU A 23 15.37 -5.51 6.75
C LEU A 23 14.27 -6.58 6.80
N THR A 24 14.53 -7.68 7.50
CA THR A 24 13.55 -8.77 7.63
C THR A 24 12.28 -8.27 8.32
N SER A 25 12.41 -7.53 9.43
CA SER A 25 11.27 -6.95 10.14
C SER A 25 10.49 -5.94 9.29
N VAL A 26 11.21 -5.09 8.55
CA VAL A 26 10.60 -4.13 7.62
C VAL A 26 9.86 -4.87 6.50
N ILE A 27 10.45 -5.90 5.91
CA ILE A 27 9.82 -6.72 4.87
C ILE A 27 8.59 -7.42 5.43
N PHE A 28 8.67 -8.05 6.60
CA PHE A 28 7.52 -8.70 7.23
C PHE A 28 6.38 -7.74 7.56
N ALA A 29 6.66 -6.48 7.87
CA ALA A 29 5.63 -5.45 8.06
C ALA A 29 5.07 -4.95 6.72
N LEU A 30 5.92 -4.75 5.72
CA LEU A 30 5.54 -4.24 4.41
C LEU A 30 4.78 -5.26 3.57
N THR A 31 5.17 -6.55 3.60
CA THR A 31 4.53 -7.61 2.81
C THR A 31 3.01 -7.69 3.03
N PRO A 32 2.47 -7.83 4.25
CA PRO A 32 1.03 -7.87 4.46
C PRO A 32 0.36 -6.53 4.12
N LEU A 33 1.00 -5.40 4.42
CA LEU A 33 0.49 -4.07 4.05
C LEU A 33 0.34 -3.93 2.52
N PHE A 34 1.33 -4.41 1.78
CA PHE A 34 1.34 -4.37 0.32
C PHE A 34 0.31 -5.32 -0.28
N LEU A 35 0.14 -6.52 0.29
CA LEU A 35 -0.91 -7.46 -0.11
C LEU A 35 -2.31 -6.88 0.12
N MET A 36 -2.54 -6.25 1.28
CA MET A 36 -3.81 -5.55 1.56
C MET A 36 -4.03 -4.40 0.57
N SER A 37 -3.00 -3.62 0.29
CA SER A 37 -3.05 -2.51 -0.68
C SER A 37 -3.34 -3.00 -2.10
N ALA A 38 -2.75 -4.13 -2.50
CA ALA A 38 -2.98 -4.77 -3.80
C ALA A 38 -4.41 -5.31 -3.89
N ALA A 39 -4.91 -5.98 -2.84
CA ALA A 39 -6.28 -6.49 -2.80
C ALA A 39 -7.32 -5.35 -2.88
N LEU A 40 -7.07 -4.26 -2.15
CA LEU A 40 -7.91 -3.06 -2.22
C LEU A 40 -7.85 -2.43 -3.61
N SER A 41 -6.65 -2.23 -4.18
CA SER A 41 -6.47 -1.71 -5.53
C SER A 41 -7.19 -2.54 -6.59
N TRP A 42 -7.15 -3.87 -6.46
CA TRP A 42 -7.90 -4.77 -7.33
C TRP A 42 -9.41 -4.57 -7.20
N LYS A 43 -9.92 -4.46 -5.97
CA LYS A 43 -11.35 -4.22 -5.72
C LYS A 43 -11.80 -2.88 -6.31
N LEU A 44 -10.99 -1.82 -6.17
CA LEU A 44 -11.26 -0.53 -6.79
C LEU A 44 -11.26 -0.62 -8.32
N ALA A 45 -10.25 -1.27 -8.92
CA ALA A 45 -10.17 -1.46 -10.36
C ALA A 45 -11.40 -2.16 -10.93
N LYS A 46 -11.91 -3.20 -10.24
CA LYS A 46 -13.15 -3.88 -10.63
C LYS A 46 -14.38 -2.98 -10.59
N ILE A 47 -14.49 -2.10 -9.59
CA ILE A 47 -15.61 -1.15 -9.49
C ILE A 47 -15.56 -0.13 -10.64
N ILE A 48 -14.36 0.36 -10.98
CA ILE A 48 -14.15 1.28 -12.09
C ILE A 48 -14.53 0.59 -13.42
N GLU A 49 -14.07 -0.64 -13.65
CA GLU A 49 -14.39 -1.38 -14.88
C GLU A 49 -15.90 -1.62 -15.03
N ALA A 50 -16.59 -1.97 -13.95
CA ALA A 50 -18.05 -2.15 -13.97
C ALA A 50 -18.77 -0.83 -14.30
N SER A 51 -18.36 0.27 -13.67
CA SER A 51 -18.89 1.60 -13.93
C SER A 51 -18.67 2.04 -15.39
N GLU A 52 -17.47 1.82 -15.94
CA GLU A 52 -17.17 2.14 -17.34
C GLU A 52 -18.03 1.33 -18.32
N ARG A 53 -18.24 0.03 -18.06
CA ARG A 53 -19.11 -0.80 -18.90
C ARG A 53 -20.56 -0.33 -18.88
N GLU A 54 -21.07 0.09 -17.72
CA GLU A 54 -22.43 0.65 -17.62
C GLU A 54 -22.55 2.00 -18.31
N GLN A 55 -21.56 2.89 -18.16
CA GLN A 55 -21.57 4.18 -18.86
C GLN A 55 -21.47 4.02 -20.38
N LYS A 56 -20.64 3.11 -20.89
CA LYS A 56 -20.56 2.82 -22.34
C LYS A 56 -21.89 2.31 -22.91
N LYS A 57 -22.67 1.55 -22.15
CA LYS A 57 -24.02 1.12 -22.56
C LYS A 57 -25.02 2.27 -22.57
N LYS A 58 -24.95 3.18 -21.59
CA LYS A 58 -25.83 4.37 -21.53
C LYS A 58 -25.50 5.38 -22.62
N GLN A 59 -24.23 5.56 -22.98
CA GLN A 59 -23.81 6.42 -24.11
C GLN A 59 -24.34 5.90 -25.45
N LYS A 60 -24.22 4.60 -25.74
CA LYS A 60 -24.72 3.99 -26.99
C LYS A 60 -26.24 3.96 -27.14
N HIS A 61 -27.00 4.21 -26.08
CA HIS A 61 -28.46 4.29 -26.12
C HIS A 61 -28.98 5.73 -26.25
N GLN A 62 -28.10 6.72 -26.08
CA GLN A 62 -28.44 8.14 -26.24
C GLN A 62 -27.85 8.79 -27.51
N GLU A 63 -27.09 8.05 -28.31
CA GLU A 63 -26.78 8.37 -29.72
C GLU A 63 -27.84 7.76 -30.65
#